data_AF-A0A136PAD1-F1
#
_entry.id   AF-A0A136PAD1-F1
#
_cell.length_a   1.000
_cell.length_b   1.000
_cell.length_c   1.000
_cell.angle_alpha   90.00
_cell.angle_beta   90.00
_cell.angle_gamma   90.00
#
_symmetry.space_group_name_H-M   'P 1'
#
loop_
_entity.id
_entity.type
_entity.pdbx_description
1 polymer ?
#
loop_
_entity_poly.entity_id
_entity_poly.type
_entity_poly.pdbx_seq_one_letter_code
_entity_poly.pdbx_strand_id
1 'polypeptide(L)' 'MLKKIPGLIKSEVSKLKVLPGTESAYFMMTEMYYEDMDAFNAAMASPEGKASARDLVNFAKDNVDFFLGKVK' A
#
# COMPACT_ATOMS: atom_id res chain seq x y z
N MET A 1 -8.78 -0.30 7.60
CA MET A 1 -8.15 0.22 8.84
C MET A 1 -6.92 1.08 8.52
N LEU A 2 -6.99 2.00 7.54
CA LEU A 2 -5.82 2.78 7.06
C LEU A 2 -5.58 4.09 7.83
N LYS A 3 -6.50 4.52 8.71
CA LYS A 3 -6.43 5.83 9.39
C LYS A 3 -5.51 5.91 10.62
N LYS A 4 -4.71 4.88 10.91
CA LYS A 4 -3.91 4.82 12.15
C LYS A 4 -2.40 4.65 11.96
N ILE A 5 -1.89 4.58 10.73
CA ILE A 5 -0.45 4.48 10.52
C ILE A 5 0.19 5.85 10.81
N PRO A 6 1.09 5.97 11.80
CA PRO A 6 1.78 7.22 12.10
C PRO A 6 2.60 7.67 10.88
N GLY A 7 2.54 8.95 10.52
CA GLY A 7 3.31 9.51 9.39
C GLY A 7 2.70 9.28 8.00
N LEU A 8 1.54 8.61 7.90
CA LEU A 8 0.80 8.50 6.64
C LEU A 8 0.15 9.85 6.30
N ILE A 9 0.61 10.48 5.22
CA ILE A 9 0.10 11.78 4.77
C ILE A 9 -1.21 11.57 4.00
N LYS A 10 -1.22 10.57 3.12
CA LYS A 10 -2.34 10.31 2.21
C LYS A 10 -2.41 8.82 1.91
N SER A 11 -3.63 8.31 1.76
CA SER A 11 -3.85 6.98 1.22
C SER A 11 -4.95 7.04 0.17
N GLU A 12 -4.69 6.43 -0.98
CA GLU A 12 -5.63 6.33 -2.09
C GLU A 12 -5.84 4.86 -2.42
N VAL A 13 -7.11 4.48 -2.55
CA VAL A 13 -7.50 3.13 -2.92
C VAL A 13 -8.24 3.23 -4.24
N SER A 14 -7.69 2.56 -5.25
CA SER A 14 -8.19 2.61 -6.62
C SER A 14 -8.54 1.21 -7.09
N LYS A 15 -9.77 1.03 -7.56
CA LYS A 15 -10.14 -0.18 -8.33
C LYS A 15 -9.70 0.02 -9.76
N LEU A 16 -8.86 -0.88 -10.24
CA LEU A 16 -8.30 -0.79 -11.58
C LEU A 16 -9.31 -1.32 -12.59
N LYS A 17 -9.53 -0.55 -13.66
CA LYS A 17 -10.24 -1.03 -14.85
C LYS A 17 -9.23 -1.26 -15.95
N VAL A 18 -9.27 -2.46 -16.50
CA VAL A 18 -8.40 -2.85 -17.61
C VAL A 18 -8.99 -2.30 -18.91
N LEU A 19 -8.14 -1.74 -19.76
CA LEU A 19 -8.58 -1.23 -21.06
C LEU A 19 -8.86 -2.41 -22.01
N PRO A 20 -9.82 -2.27 -22.95
CA PRO A 20 -10.07 -3.30 -23.95
C PRO A 20 -8.80 -3.67 -24.72
N GLY A 21 -8.49 -4.97 -24.82
CA GLY A 21 -7.29 -5.49 -25.49
C GLY A 21 -6.01 -5.48 -24.64
N THR A 22 -6.11 -5.14 -23.35
CA THR A 22 -4.99 -5.26 -22.40
C THR A 22 -5.31 -6.30 -21.32
N GLU A 23 -4.27 -6.92 -20.77
CA GLU A 23 -4.39 -7.80 -19.61
C GLU A 23 -3.71 -7.12 -18.41
N SER A 24 -4.32 -7.23 -17.22
CA SER A 24 -3.73 -6.76 -15.96
C SER A 24 -3.80 -7.88 -14.93
N ALA A 25 -2.69 -8.11 -14.24
CA ALA A 25 -2.66 -9.00 -13.08
C ALA A 25 -3.33 -8.39 -11.83
N TYR A 26 -3.58 -7.08 -11.83
CA TYR A 26 -4.03 -6.33 -10.67
C TYR A 26 -5.48 -5.84 -10.84
N PHE A 27 -6.31 -6.05 -9.80
CA PHE A 27 -7.69 -5.56 -9.74
C PHE A 27 -7.86 -4.31 -8.86
N MET A 28 -6.89 -4.05 -7.97
CA MET A 28 -6.93 -2.97 -7.00
C MET A 28 -5.51 -2.51 -6.69
N MET A 29 -5.35 -1.20 -6.49
CA MET A 29 -4.10 -0.59 -6.06
C MET A 29 -4.37 0.27 -4.84
N THR A 30 -3.47 0.22 -3.87
CA THR A 30 -3.47 1.13 -2.73
C THR A 30 -2.15 1.86 -2.70
N GLU A 31 -2.21 3.18 -2.82
CA GLU A 31 -1.06 4.07 -2.69
C GLU A 31 -1.06 4.68 -1.31
N MET A 32 0.10 4.68 -0.66
CA MET A 32 0.31 5.24 0.66
C MET A 32 1.48 6.22 0.57
N TYR A 33 1.22 7.47 0.88
CA TYR A 33 2.19 8.56 0.76
C TYR A 33 2.73 8.91 2.14
N TYR A 34 4.05 9.00 2.21
CA TYR A 34 4.82 9.37 3.38
C TYR A 34 5.70 10.57 3.02
N GLU A 35 6.14 11.31 4.02
CA GLU A 35 6.98 12.51 3.82
C GLU A 35 8.32 12.14 3.17
N ASP A 36 8.94 11.09 3.69
CA ASP A 36 10.19 10.52 3.20
C ASP A 36 10.31 9.03 3.56
N MET A 37 11.44 8.44 3.22
CA MET A 37 11.75 7.04 3.51
C MET A 37 11.89 6.76 5.01
N ASP A 38 12.31 7.74 5.81
CA ASP A 38 12.48 7.57 7.26
C ASP A 38 11.10 7.52 7.95
N ALA A 39 10.18 8.39 7.53
CA ALA A 39 8.78 8.36 7.93
C ALA A 39 8.10 7.04 7.54
N PHE A 40 8.35 6.53 6.33
CA PHE A 40 7.87 5.21 5.92
C PHE A 40 8.44 4.09 6.81
N ASN A 41 9.74 4.09 7.09
CA ASN A 41 10.37 3.07 7.93
C ASN A 41 9.84 3.11 9.37
N ALA A 42 9.67 4.31 9.93
CA ALA A 42 9.07 4.50 11.25
C ALA A 42 7.61 4.03 11.28
N ALA A 43 6.84 4.37 10.24
CA ALA A 43 5.46 3.92 10.06
C ALA A 43 5.36 2.39 10.01
N MET A 44 6.22 1.72 9.25
CA MET A 44 6.24 0.26 9.15
C MET A 44 6.74 -0.43 10.42
N ALA A 45 7.62 0.21 11.19
CA ALA A 45 8.10 -0.30 12.48
C ALA A 45 7.05 -0.20 13.61
N SER A 46 6.06 0.69 13.46
CA SER A 46 4.98 0.90 14.43
C SER A 46 4.10 -0.35 14.62
N PRO A 47 3.39 -0.48 15.76
CA PRO A 47 2.42 -1.55 15.98
C PRO A 47 1.36 -1.63 14.86
N GLU A 48 0.90 -0.48 14.37
CA GLU A 48 -0.11 -0.35 13.32
C GLU A 48 0.42 -0.76 11.94
N GLY A 49 1.67 -0.38 11.61
CA GLY A 49 2.35 -0.81 10.39
C GLY A 49 2.55 -2.33 10.35
N LYS A 50 2.97 -2.90 11.48
CA LYS A 50 3.10 -4.37 11.63
C LYS A 50 1.77 -5.09 11.54
N ALA A 51 0.71 -4.54 12.12
CA ALA A 51 -0.65 -5.09 11.99
C ALA A 51 -1.12 -5.05 10.53
N SER A 52 -0.91 -3.93 9.84
CA SER A 52 -1.28 -3.76 8.43
C SER A 52 -0.54 -4.74 7.52
N ALA A 53 0.76 -4.95 7.74
CA ALA A 53 1.56 -5.94 7.02
C ALA A 53 1.06 -7.36 7.28
N ARG A 54 0.72 -7.71 8.53
CA ARG A 54 0.17 -9.03 8.88
C ARG A 54 -1.20 -9.27 8.25
N ASP A 55 -2.10 -8.30 8.33
CA ASP A 55 -3.42 -8.37 7.71
C ASP A 55 -3.29 -8.58 6.20
N LEU A 56 -2.35 -7.87 5.56
CA LEU A 56 -2.13 -7.98 4.12
C LEU A 56 -1.54 -9.33 3.72
N VAL A 57 -0.58 -9.87 4.48
CA VAL A 57 -0.05 -11.23 4.25
C VAL A 57 -1.14 -12.29 4.46
N ASN A 58 -2.00 -12.13 5.47
CA ASN A 58 -3.08 -13.07 5.73
C ASN A 58 -4.17 -13.02 4.65
N PHE A 59 -4.47 -11.83 4.13
CA PHE A 59 -5.53 -11.62 3.14
C PHE A 59 -5.07 -11.93 1.70
N ALA A 60 -3.87 -11.51 1.33
CA ALA A 60 -3.41 -11.45 -0.06
C ALA A 60 -2.09 -12.18 -0.31
N LYS A 61 -1.64 -13.02 0.63
CA LYS A 61 -0.42 -13.85 0.64
C LYS A 61 0.38 -13.91 -0.67
N ASP A 62 -0.16 -14.57 -1.70
CA ASP A 62 0.52 -14.81 -2.98
C ASP A 62 -0.04 -13.94 -4.14
N ASN A 63 -0.95 -13.01 -3.85
CA ASN A 63 -1.69 -12.17 -4.81
C ASN A 63 -1.44 -10.67 -4.59
N VAL A 64 -0.35 -10.28 -3.93
CA VAL A 64 -0.01 -8.87 -3.70
C VAL A 64 1.46 -8.62 -4.03
N ASP A 65 1.68 -7.52 -4.74
CA ASP A 65 3.01 -6.99 -5.03
C ASP A 65 3.19 -5.64 -4.35
N PHE A 66 4.40 -5.38 -3.86
CA PHE A 66 4.76 -4.14 -3.18
C PHE A 66 5.77 -3.36 -4.00
N PHE A 67 5.50 -2.07 -4.13
CA PHE A 67 6.37 -1.14 -4.83
C PHE A 67 6.69 0.05 -3.93
N LEU A 68 7.96 0.44 -3.91
CA LEU A 68 8.40 1.73 -3.35
C LEU A 68 8.64 2.68 -4.53
N GLY A 69 7.87 3.76 -4.56
CA GLY A 69 7.93 4.77 -5.61
C GLY A 69 8.22 6.15 -5.03
N LYS A 70 8.99 6.95 -5.78
CA LYS A 70 9.17 8.38 -5.50
C LYS A 70 8.32 9.17 -6.47
N VAL A 71 7.37 9.95 -5.95
CA VAL A 71 6.59 10.91 -6.73
C VAL A 71 7.53 12.04 -7.18
N LYS A 72 7.45 12.43 -8.46
CA LYS A 72 8.21 13.55 -9.04
C LYS A 72 7.34 14.78 -9.17
#